data_AF-A0A4Y3VNW7-F1
#
_entry.id   AF-A0A4Y3VNW7-F1
#
_cell.length_a   1.000
_cell.length_b   1.000
_cell.length_c   1.000
_cell.angle_alpha   90.00
_cell.angle_beta   90.00
_cell.angle_gamma   90.00
#
_symmetry.space_group_name_H-M   'P 1'
#
loop_
_entity.id
_entity.type
_entity.pdbx_description
1 polymer ?
#
loop_
_entity_poly.entity_id
_entity_poly.type
_entity_poly.pdbx_seq_one_letter_code
_entity_poly.pdbx_strand_id
1 'polypeptide(L)'
;MSEKKEPSVWEGFKVFLMRGNVVDLAVAVVIGAAFTNIVNSVVKGVINPLVGAIGTKNLDHYSSCLSPTCEGEQGIQILWGSVLGATLSFVITAAVVYFLMVLPMSKYLARAEARRKAKDGTHEVIEVTELEVLKEIRDALVAQRGSGPNQP
;
A
#
# COMPACT_ATOMS: atom_id res chain seq x y z
N MET A 1 -37.45 41.05 0.89
CA MET A 1 -36.11 40.99 0.29
C MET A 1 -35.42 39.76 0.88
N SER A 2 -35.11 38.74 0.07
CA SER A 2 -34.39 37.56 0.55
C SER A 2 -32.89 37.86 0.53
N GLU A 3 -32.30 37.94 1.71
CA GLU A 3 -30.86 38.08 1.91
C GLU A 3 -30.22 36.75 1.54
N LYS A 4 -29.70 36.67 0.32
CA LYS A 4 -28.98 35.50 -0.19
C LYS A 4 -27.59 35.52 0.48
N LYS A 5 -27.49 34.91 1.66
CA LYS A 5 -26.22 34.72 2.37
C LYS A 5 -25.25 34.00 1.43
N GLU A 6 -24.23 34.72 0.98
CA GLU A 6 -23.22 34.16 0.08
C GLU A 6 -22.59 32.92 0.73
N PRO A 7 -22.30 31.85 -0.04
CA PRO A 7 -21.67 30.67 0.52
C PRO A 7 -20.34 31.09 1.15
N SER A 8 -20.27 30.95 2.47
CA SER A 8 -19.07 31.28 3.23
C SER A 8 -17.91 30.45 2.67
N VAL A 9 -16.73 31.06 2.55
CA VAL A 9 -15.49 30.36 2.16
C VAL A 9 -15.26 29.10 3.03
N TRP A 10 -15.73 29.14 4.28
CA TRP A 10 -15.74 28.01 5.20
C TRP A 10 -16.65 26.85 4.75
N GLU A 11 -17.84 27.15 4.24
CA GLU A 11 -18.75 26.16 3.66
C GLU A 11 -18.17 25.57 2.37
N GLY A 12 -17.57 26.40 1.52
CA GLY A 12 -16.85 25.95 0.32
C GLY A 12 -15.68 25.02 0.66
N PHE A 13 -14.90 25.35 1.68
CA PHE A 13 -13.78 24.52 2.16
C PHE A 13 -14.24 23.19 2.76
N LYS A 14 -15.31 23.20 3.56
CA LYS A 14 -15.91 21.97 4.11
C LYS A 14 -16.42 21.05 2.98
N VAL A 15 -17.11 21.61 1.99
CA VAL A 15 -17.59 20.86 0.81
C VAL A 15 -16.43 20.28 0.00
N PHE A 16 -15.31 21.00 -0.08
CA PHE A 16 -14.09 20.51 -0.71
C PHE A 16 -13.44 19.32 0.03
N LEU A 17 -13.33 19.40 1.36
CA LEU A 17 -12.83 18.29 2.18
C LEU A 17 -13.77 17.08 2.15
N MET A 18 -15.08 17.32 2.17
CA MET A 18 -16.12 16.27 2.08
C MET A 18 -16.13 15.52 0.75
N ARG A 19 -15.38 15.98 -0.26
CA ARG A 19 -15.22 15.32 -1.56
C ARG A 19 -14.40 14.01 -1.47
N GLY A 20 -13.97 13.61 -0.27
CA GLY A 20 -13.42 12.30 0.10
C GLY A 20 -11.98 12.07 -0.35
N ASN A 21 -11.74 12.19 -1.65
CA ASN A 21 -10.44 11.91 -2.27
C ASN A 21 -9.29 12.80 -1.75
N VAL A 22 -9.59 14.04 -1.33
CA VAL A 22 -8.57 14.99 -0.86
C VAL A 22 -8.08 14.65 0.55
N VAL A 23 -8.99 14.22 1.43
CA VAL A 23 -8.66 13.89 2.82
C VAL A 23 -7.79 12.64 2.87
N ASP A 24 -8.15 11.60 2.12
CA ASP A 24 -7.39 10.35 2.07
C ASP A 24 -5.98 10.58 1.50
N LEU A 25 -5.87 11.41 0.45
CA LEU A 25 -4.58 11.80 -0.11
C LEU A 25 -3.74 12.61 0.88
N ALA A 26 -4.34 13.58 1.56
CA ALA A 26 -3.64 14.40 2.56
C ALA A 26 -3.12 13.54 3.71
N VAL A 27 -3.95 12.62 4.23
CA VAL A 27 -3.55 11.70 5.30
C VAL A 27 -2.41 10.78 4.84
N ALA A 28 -2.48 10.24 3.62
CA ALA A 28 -1.42 9.40 3.07
C ALA A 28 -0.07 10.12 3.00
N VAL A 29 -0.05 11.38 2.55
CA VAL A 29 1.18 12.19 2.45
C VAL A 29 1.76 12.50 3.83
N VAL A 30 0.94 12.91 4.79
CA VAL A 30 1.39 13.24 6.15
C VAL A 30 1.97 12.02 6.86
N ILE A 31 1.29 10.87 6.77
CA ILE A 31 1.78 9.62 7.38
C ILE A 31 3.08 9.16 6.70
N GLY A 32 3.16 9.24 5.37
CA GLY A 32 4.37 8.89 4.62
C GLY A 32 5.58 9.73 5.02
N ALA A 33 5.41 11.05 5.17
CA ALA A 33 6.47 11.94 5.63
C ALA A 33 6.91 11.65 7.07
N ALA A 34 5.96 11.46 7.99
CA ALA A 34 6.25 11.15 9.39
C ALA A 34 7.01 9.81 9.54
N PHE A 35 6.59 8.78 8.82
CA PHE A 35 7.26 7.47 8.86
C PHE A 35 8.68 7.53 8.31
N THR A 36 8.88 8.23 7.19
CA THR A 36 10.21 8.44 6.59
C THR A 36 11.17 9.09 7.58
N ASN A 37 10.69 10.05 8.38
CA ASN A 37 11.51 10.71 9.42
C ASN A 37 11.92 9.74 10.54
N ILE A 38 11.03 8.83 10.96
CA ILE A 38 11.35 7.81 11.98
C ILE A 38 12.45 6.89 11.45
N VAL A 39 12.30 6.38 10.23
CA VAL A 39 13.29 5.47 9.65
C VAL A 39 14.63 6.17 9.45
N ASN A 40 14.64 7.40 8.93
CA ASN A 40 15.84 8.20 8.78
C ASN A 40 16.56 8.43 10.12
N SER A 41 15.81 8.65 11.20
CA SER A 41 16.39 8.82 12.54
C SER A 41 17.05 7.54 13.04
N VAL A 42 16.44 6.38 12.80
CA VAL A 42 17.02 5.07 13.15
C VAL A 42 18.27 4.78 12.33
N VAL A 43 18.25 5.05 11.02
CA VAL A 43 19.42 4.84 10.17
C VAL A 43 20.57 5.75 10.59
N LYS A 44 20.31 7.04 10.76
CA LYS A 44 21.34 8.00 11.19
C LYS A 44 21.87 7.70 12.59
N GLY A 45 20.99 7.32 13.52
CA GLY A 45 21.33 7.12 14.93
C GLY A 45 21.98 5.78 15.25
N VAL A 46 21.65 4.72 14.50
CA VAL A 46 22.09 3.35 14.82
C VAL A 46 22.93 2.76 13.69
N ILE A 47 22.46 2.85 12.44
CA ILE A 47 23.11 2.16 11.32
C ILE A 47 24.38 2.89 10.86
N ASN A 48 24.31 4.21 10.66
CA ASN A 48 25.47 5.00 10.23
C ASN A 48 26.68 4.84 11.17
N PRO A 49 26.55 4.90 12.51
CA PRO A 49 27.70 4.66 13.39
C PRO A 49 28.17 3.21 13.37
N LEU A 50 27.28 2.22 13.21
CA LEU A 50 27.63 0.80 13.18
C LEU A 50 28.39 0.42 11.89
N VAL A 51 27.96 1.00 10.77
CA VAL A 51 28.63 0.87 9.47
C VAL A 51 29.92 1.67 9.45
N GLY A 52 29.98 2.84 10.07
CA GLY A 52 31.22 3.61 10.24
C GLY A 52 32.23 2.97 11.20
N ALA A 53 31.78 2.07 12.07
CA ALA A 53 32.64 1.29 12.96
C ALA A 53 33.21 0.03 12.28
N ILE A 54 32.44 -0.64 11.42
CA ILE A 54 32.84 -1.87 10.72
C ILE A 54 33.52 -1.57 9.38
N GLY A 55 33.01 -0.58 8.65
CA GLY A 55 33.63 0.00 7.46
C GLY A 55 34.49 1.18 7.88
N THR A 56 35.81 0.96 7.95
CA THR A 56 36.88 1.96 8.13
C THR A 56 36.40 3.39 8.36
N LYS A 57 36.42 3.80 9.64
CA LYS A 57 36.50 5.18 10.13
C LYS A 57 35.77 6.19 9.25
N ASN A 58 34.47 6.34 9.50
CA ASN A 58 33.62 7.43 9.01
C ASN A 58 33.50 7.49 7.47
N LEU A 59 32.38 7.00 6.96
CA LEU A 59 32.02 7.17 5.54
C LEU A 59 31.91 8.67 5.15
N ASP A 60 31.55 9.55 6.08
CA ASP A 60 31.60 11.01 5.86
C ASP A 60 33.03 11.58 5.71
N HIS A 61 34.05 10.81 6.09
CA HIS A 61 35.47 11.18 6.07
C HIS A 61 36.27 10.47 4.97
N TYR A 62 35.64 9.60 4.17
CA TYR A 62 36.22 9.18 2.88
C TYR A 62 36.05 10.31 1.85
N SER A 63 36.69 11.44 2.13
CA SER A 63 37.05 12.40 1.11
C SER A 63 38.39 11.96 0.54
N SER A 64 38.37 11.44 -0.70
CA SER A 64 39.63 11.29 -1.42
C SER A 64 40.10 12.70 -1.81
N CYS A 65 41.06 13.25 -1.09
CA CYS A 65 41.78 14.43 -1.55
C CYS A 65 42.62 14.04 -2.77
N LEU A 66 42.35 14.66 -3.92
CA LEU A 66 43.16 14.49 -5.13
C LEU A 66 44.49 15.29 -5.06
N SER A 67 44.82 15.89 -3.91
CA SER A 67 46.00 16.75 -3.72
C SER A 67 46.55 16.57 -2.30
N PRO A 68 47.90 16.62 -2.10
CA PRO A 68 48.55 16.18 -0.86
C PRO A 68 48.38 17.12 0.34
N THR A 69 47.57 18.17 0.24
CA THR A 69 47.33 19.14 1.31
C THR A 69 45.83 19.43 1.44
N CYS A 70 45.22 18.89 2.49
CA CYS A 70 43.84 19.21 2.85
C CYS A 70 43.80 19.65 4.32
N GLU A 71 44.33 20.85 4.58
CA GLU A 71 43.91 21.70 5.71
C GLU A 71 42.96 22.77 5.14
N GLY A 72 41.67 22.71 5.50
CA GLY A 72 40.69 23.76 5.17
C GLY A 72 39.91 23.62 3.86
N GLU A 73 38.87 24.46 3.73
CA GLU A 73 37.73 24.44 2.79
C GLU A 73 38.05 24.57 1.27
N GLN A 74 39.19 24.11 0.79
CA GLN A 74 39.59 24.25 -0.63
C GLN A 74 39.88 22.91 -1.33
N GLY A 75 39.14 21.86 -0.98
CA GLY A 75 39.16 20.59 -1.71
C GLY A 75 37.77 20.21 -2.19
N ILE A 76 37.63 19.88 -3.47
CA ILE A 76 36.42 19.21 -3.99
C ILE A 76 36.43 17.79 -3.43
N GLN A 77 35.86 17.63 -2.24
CA GLN A 77 35.70 16.33 -1.61
C GLN A 77 34.64 15.56 -2.40
N ILE A 78 35.01 14.44 -3.01
CA ILE A 78 34.00 13.49 -3.51
C ILE A 78 33.61 12.60 -2.33
N LEU A 79 32.49 12.95 -1.67
CA LEU A 79 31.94 12.18 -0.55
C LEU A 79 31.29 10.88 -1.06
N TRP A 80 32.10 9.88 -1.44
CA TRP A 80 31.58 8.57 -1.81
C TRP A 80 30.82 7.90 -0.66
N GLY A 81 31.23 8.17 0.58
CA GLY A 81 30.58 7.57 1.74
C GLY A 81 29.22 8.18 2.11
N SER A 82 28.92 9.43 1.73
CA SER A 82 27.57 9.98 1.90
C SER A 82 26.59 9.33 0.92
N VAL A 83 27.03 9.02 -0.29
CA VAL A 83 26.26 8.27 -1.30
C VAL A 83 26.02 6.83 -0.85
N LEU A 84 27.05 6.16 -0.32
CA LEU A 84 26.89 4.80 0.20
C LEU A 84 25.97 4.76 1.44
N GLY A 85 26.09 5.75 2.33
CA GLY A 85 25.22 5.92 3.49
C GLY A 85 23.77 6.20 3.09
N ALA A 86 23.54 7.07 2.10
CA ALA A 86 22.21 7.33 1.56
C ALA A 86 21.62 6.08 0.87
N THR A 87 22.43 5.33 0.13
CA THR A 87 22.02 4.08 -0.51
C THR A 87 21.64 3.02 0.52
N LEU A 88 22.45 2.85 1.58
CA LEU A 88 22.14 1.93 2.65
C LEU A 88 20.87 2.35 3.42
N SER A 89 20.71 3.65 3.67
CA SER A 89 19.50 4.21 4.28
C SER A 89 18.26 3.89 3.45
N PHE A 90 18.36 4.05 2.14
CA PHE A 90 17.28 3.71 1.21
C PHE A 90 16.96 2.21 1.25
N VAL A 91 17.96 1.34 1.19
CA VAL A 91 17.77 -0.13 1.23
C VAL A 91 17.12 -0.58 2.54
N ILE A 92 17.56 -0.04 3.68
CA ILE A 92 16.98 -0.37 4.99
C ILE A 92 15.54 0.14 5.09
N THR A 93 15.27 1.37 4.62
CA THR A 93 13.91 1.91 4.61
C THR A 93 12.99 1.08 3.73
N ALA A 94 13.43 0.72 2.53
CA ALA A 94 12.70 -0.16 1.64
C ALA A 94 12.45 -1.54 2.27
N ALA A 95 13.44 -2.12 2.94
CA ALA A 95 13.29 -3.40 3.63
C ALA A 95 12.27 -3.33 4.77
N VAL A 96 12.31 -2.28 5.60
CA VAL A 96 11.35 -2.08 6.71
C VAL A 96 9.93 -1.89 6.17
N VAL A 97 9.74 -1.03 5.16
CA VAL A 97 8.42 -0.81 4.54
C VAL A 97 7.91 -2.09 3.90
N TYR A 98 8.77 -2.82 3.19
CA TYR A 98 8.39 -4.09 2.57
C TYR A 98 7.99 -5.13 3.62
N PHE A 99 8.77 -5.29 4.70
CA PHE A 99 8.52 -6.32 5.70
C PHE A 99 7.35 -6.01 6.64
N LEU A 100 7.18 -4.75 7.06
CA LEU A 100 6.12 -4.35 7.98
C LEU A 100 4.81 -3.95 7.31
N MET A 101 4.83 -3.51 6.05
CA MET A 101 3.63 -3.05 5.35
C MET A 101 3.26 -3.97 4.20
N VAL A 102 4.17 -4.20 3.25
CA VAL A 102 3.85 -4.94 2.01
C VAL A 102 3.64 -6.43 2.29
N LEU A 103 4.47 -7.05 3.11
CA LEU A 103 4.36 -8.47 3.47
C LEU A 103 3.08 -8.83 4.24
N PRO A 104 2.66 -8.10 5.29
CA PRO A 104 1.37 -8.37 5.91
C PRO A 104 0.23 -8.02 4.97
N MET A 105 0.29 -6.89 4.26
CA MET A 105 -0.79 -6.50 3.34
C MET A 105 -0.99 -7.56 2.24
N SER A 106 0.08 -8.06 1.63
CA SER A 106 0.02 -9.14 0.64
C SER A 106 -0.51 -10.45 1.22
N LYS A 107 -0.15 -10.80 2.46
CA LYS A 107 -0.74 -11.96 3.16
C LYS A 107 -2.21 -11.75 3.50
N TYR A 108 -2.62 -10.55 3.89
CA TYR A 108 -4.02 -10.22 4.16
C TYR A 108 -4.85 -10.23 2.88
N LEU A 109 -4.35 -9.65 1.79
CA LEU A 109 -4.99 -9.67 0.48
C LEU A 109 -5.12 -11.09 -0.06
N ALA A 110 -4.06 -11.91 0.01
CA ALA A 110 -4.13 -13.32 -0.39
C ALA A 110 -5.18 -14.12 0.42
N ARG A 111 -5.30 -13.84 1.72
CA ARG A 111 -6.36 -14.43 2.58
C ARG A 111 -7.75 -13.89 2.25
N ALA A 112 -7.87 -12.61 1.89
CA ALA A 112 -9.13 -11.99 1.49
C ALA A 112 -9.60 -12.51 0.14
N GLU A 113 -8.69 -12.70 -0.83
CA GLU A 113 -8.97 -13.31 -2.13
C GLU A 113 -9.37 -14.78 -1.99
N ALA A 114 -8.70 -15.54 -1.13
CA ALA A 114 -9.11 -16.91 -0.82
C ALA A 114 -10.54 -16.97 -0.22
N ARG A 115 -10.89 -16.01 0.65
CA ARG A 115 -12.26 -15.88 1.17
C ARG A 115 -13.26 -15.43 0.12
N ARG A 116 -12.87 -14.55 -0.83
CA ARG A 116 -13.74 -14.12 -1.93
C ARG A 116 -13.99 -15.26 -2.92
N LYS A 117 -12.96 -16.00 -3.33
CA LYS A 117 -13.10 -17.20 -4.17
C LYS A 117 -13.95 -18.28 -3.53
N ALA A 118 -13.87 -18.45 -2.21
CA ALA A 118 -14.77 -19.35 -1.50
C ALA A 118 -16.22 -18.85 -1.52
N LYS A 119 -16.44 -17.53 -1.41
CA LYS A 119 -17.78 -16.93 -1.43
C LYS A 119 -18.41 -16.94 -2.83
N ASP A 120 -17.61 -16.65 -3.85
CA ASP A 120 -18.02 -16.71 -5.26
C ASP A 120 -18.23 -18.16 -5.69
N GLY A 121 -17.37 -19.09 -5.28
CA GLY A 121 -17.58 -20.53 -5.49
C GLY A 121 -18.83 -21.06 -4.78
N THR A 122 -19.16 -20.56 -3.58
CA THR A 122 -20.44 -20.89 -2.95
C THR A 122 -21.64 -20.28 -3.70
N HIS A 123 -21.53 -19.06 -4.24
CA HIS A 123 -22.60 -18.47 -5.05
C HIS A 123 -22.80 -19.21 -6.37
N GLU A 124 -21.71 -19.54 -7.07
CA GLU A 124 -21.73 -20.28 -8.33
C GLU A 124 -22.26 -21.70 -8.14
N VAL A 125 -21.88 -22.39 -7.05
CA VAL A 125 -22.43 -23.72 -6.70
C VAL A 125 -23.93 -23.63 -6.36
N ILE A 126 -24.37 -22.62 -5.60
CA ILE A 126 -25.79 -22.44 -5.26
C ILE A 126 -26.61 -22.17 -6.52
N GLU A 127 -26.19 -21.26 -7.40
CA GLU A 127 -26.90 -20.98 -8.65
C GLU A 127 -26.99 -22.22 -9.55
N VAL A 128 -25.92 -23.02 -9.68
CA VAL A 128 -25.98 -24.28 -10.45
C VAL A 128 -26.95 -25.28 -9.83
N THR A 129 -26.96 -25.44 -8.50
CA THR A 129 -27.90 -26.35 -7.83
C THR A 129 -29.37 -25.91 -7.98
N GLU A 130 -29.67 -24.61 -7.92
CA GLU A 130 -31.03 -24.11 -8.14
C GLU A 130 -31.49 -24.33 -9.59
N LEU A 131 -30.60 -24.11 -10.57
CA LEU A 131 -30.88 -24.39 -11.98
C LEU A 131 -31.12 -25.87 -12.26
N GLU A 132 -30.40 -26.76 -11.58
CA GLU A 132 -30.54 -28.21 -11.70
C GLU A 132 -31.88 -28.68 -11.10
N VAL A 133 -32.25 -28.19 -9.92
CA VAL A 133 -33.56 -28.45 -9.29
C VAL A 133 -34.71 -27.93 -10.18
N LEU A 134 -34.58 -26.74 -10.76
CA LEU A 134 -35.58 -26.18 -11.69
C LEU A 134 -35.72 -27.02 -12.97
N LYS A 135 -34.64 -27.66 -13.42
CA LYS A 135 -34.65 -28.58 -14.56
C LYS A 135 -35.35 -29.89 -14.20
N GLU A 136 -35.06 -30.47 -13.04
CA GLU A 136 -35.75 -31.66 -12.54
C GLU A 136 -37.26 -31.43 -12.36
N ILE A 137 -37.66 -30.28 -11.80
CA ILE A 137 -39.08 -29.91 -11.65
C ILE A 137 -39.76 -29.79 -13.02
N ARG A 138 -39.09 -29.19 -14.00
CA ARG A 138 -39.60 -29.09 -15.39
C ARG A 138 -39.80 -30.47 -15.99
N ASP A 139 -38.81 -31.36 -15.86
CA ASP A 139 -38.86 -32.70 -16.44
C ASP A 139 -39.95 -33.55 -15.75
N ALA A 140 -40.12 -33.41 -14.44
CA ALA A 140 -41.21 -34.03 -13.68
C ALA A 140 -42.60 -33.52 -14.11
N LEU A 141 -42.74 -32.21 -14.37
CA LEU A 141 -43.98 -31.61 -14.85
C LEU A 141 -44.30 -32.04 -16.29
N VAL A 142 -43.29 -32.16 -17.16
CA VAL A 142 -43.45 -32.66 -18.54
C VAL A 142 -43.85 -34.14 -18.52
N ALA A 143 -43.23 -34.95 -17.66
CA ALA A 143 -43.58 -36.35 -17.48
C ALA A 143 -45.03 -36.53 -16.97
N GLN A 144 -45.48 -35.71 -16.01
CA GLN A 144 -46.87 -35.70 -15.56
C GLN A 144 -47.85 -35.25 -16.65
N ARG A 145 -47.48 -34.23 -17.43
CA ARG A 145 -48.33 -33.72 -18.53
C ARG A 145 -48.50 -34.73 -19.66
N GLY A 146 -47.47 -35.53 -19.94
CA GLY A 146 -47.56 -36.67 -20.87
C GLY A 146 -48.34 -37.87 -20.33
N SER A 147 -48.55 -37.92 -19.02
CA SER A 147 -49.30 -38.97 -18.31
C SER A 147 -50.76 -38.60 -18.03
N GLY A 148 -51.26 -37.49 -18.60
CA GLY A 148 -52.67 -37.09 -18.51
C GLY A 148 -53.60 -38.15 -19.13
N PRO A 149 -54.77 -38.42 -18.53
CA PRO A 149 -55.49 -39.67 -18.66
C PRO A 149 -56.12 -39.84 -20.05
N ASN A 150 -55.47 -40.63 -20.91
CA ASN A 150 -56.17 -41.42 -21.91
C ASN A 150 -56.53 -42.75 -21.26
N GLN A 151 -57.68 -42.80 -20.60
CA GLN A 151 -58.37 -44.06 -20.33
C GLN A 151 -59.85 -43.87 -20.71
N PRO A 152 -60.42 -44.76 -21.56
CA PRO A 152 -61.73 -44.62 -22.19
C PRO A 152 -62.90 -44.67 -21.21
#